data_AF-A0AAD8NT32-F1
#
_entry.id   AF-A0AAD8NT32-F1
#
_cell.length_a   1.000
_cell.length_b   1.000
_cell.length_c   1.000
_cell.angle_alpha   90.00
_cell.angle_beta   90.00
_cell.angle_gamma   90.00
#
_symmetry.space_group_name_H-M   'P 1'
#
loop_
_entity.id
_entity.type
_entity.pdbx_description
1 polymer ?
#
loop_
_entity_poly.entity_id
_entity_poly.type
_entity_poly.pdbx_seq_one_letter_code
_entity_poly.pdbx_strand_id
1 'polypeptide(L)'
;MAAAATTTTSATVPRCFLVDKTPPTTTLLKLYKPINKTTPFFKLTTVSASNPIINVISSSSSDDGNNNHNLIFDDEDDKPREECGVVGIYGDPEASRLCYLALHALQHRGQEGAGIVVASPDGILKSVTGVGLVSEVFNQSKLDQLPGDNAIGHVRYSTAGQSMLKNVQPFVAGYRFGRVGVAHNGNLVNYQTLRAELEENGSIFGTSSDTEVVLHLIAISKQRPFFLRIVEACEKLKGAYSMVFLTQDKLVAVRDPFGFRPLVMGRRSNGAIVFASETCALDLIEATYEREVNPGEVLIIDKDGVQSLCLMPHHQPKSCIFEHIYFSLPNSVVFGKSVYESRRKFGEILATESPVDCDVVIAVPDSGVVAAIGYANQAGVPFQQGLIRSHYVGRTFIEPSQRIRDFGVKLKLSPVRAVLEGKRVVVVDDSIVRGTTSSKIVRLLKEAGAKEVHMRIASPPIIASCYYGVDTPSSNELISNRMSVEEIREFIGCDSLAFLEINSLKKMLAGDSSNFCYACFSGDYPVLPSGIVKRVGDFVDDGLNGSIDSIDGGWLQGSKE
;
A
#
# COMPACT_ATOMS: atom_id res chain seq x y z
N MET A 1 -31.01 -23.11 35.09
CA MET A 1 -32.11 -23.12 36.08
C MET A 1 -32.22 -21.70 36.60
N ALA A 2 -33.03 -20.80 36.03
CA ALA A 2 -34.50 -20.74 35.90
C ALA A 2 -35.23 -20.42 37.22
N ALA A 3 -35.66 -19.16 37.37
CA ALA A 3 -36.93 -18.64 37.94
C ALA A 3 -36.79 -17.10 38.10
N ALA A 4 -37.45 -16.19 37.36
CA ALA A 4 -38.89 -15.89 37.21
C ALA A 4 -39.56 -15.43 38.54
N ALA A 5 -40.37 -14.37 38.68
CA ALA A 5 -40.88 -13.31 37.80
C ALA A 5 -41.71 -12.27 38.64
N THR A 6 -41.96 -11.08 38.05
CA THR A 6 -43.20 -10.23 38.13
C THR A 6 -43.56 -9.47 39.45
N THR A 7 -44.11 -8.24 39.51
CA THR A 7 -44.82 -7.36 38.54
C THR A 7 -45.04 -5.89 39.07
N THR A 8 -45.09 -4.93 38.12
CA THR A 8 -45.96 -3.70 37.95
C THR A 8 -45.96 -2.46 38.87
N THR A 9 -45.75 -1.29 38.24
CA THR A 9 -46.56 -0.03 38.10
C THR A 9 -45.58 1.15 37.89
N SER A 10 -45.77 2.22 37.11
CA SER A 10 -46.87 2.85 36.37
C SER A 10 -46.26 3.87 35.37
N ALA A 11 -47.02 4.24 34.34
CA ALA A 11 -46.65 5.12 33.22
C ALA A 11 -46.33 6.58 33.57
N THR A 12 -45.45 7.21 32.77
CA THR A 12 -45.58 8.63 32.34
C THR A 12 -44.69 8.96 31.14
N VAL A 13 -45.29 9.58 30.12
CA VAL A 13 -44.71 10.13 28.89
C VAL A 13 -44.21 11.56 29.13
N PRO A 14 -43.12 12.05 28.52
CA PRO A 14 -42.90 13.48 28.36
C PRO A 14 -43.19 13.95 26.92
N ARG A 15 -44.03 14.99 26.85
CA ARG A 15 -44.44 15.75 25.67
C ARG A 15 -43.33 16.67 25.16
N CYS A 16 -43.23 16.75 23.84
CA CYS A 16 -42.64 17.85 23.07
C CYS A 16 -43.27 19.21 23.36
N PHE A 17 -42.45 20.27 23.34
CA PHE A 17 -42.86 21.65 23.09
C PHE A 17 -41.78 22.36 22.27
N LEU A 18 -42.24 23.24 21.36
CA LEU A 18 -41.62 24.42 20.71
C LEU A 18 -42.05 24.45 19.22
N VAL A 19 -43.25 24.96 18.90
CA VAL A 19 -43.65 26.36 18.62
C VAL A 19 -43.27 26.83 17.21
N ASP A 20 -44.30 26.90 16.36
CA ASP A 20 -44.38 27.52 15.04
C ASP A 20 -44.15 29.04 15.07
N LYS A 21 -43.42 29.58 14.08
CA LYS A 21 -43.69 30.90 13.47
C LYS A 21 -43.29 30.92 11.99
N THR A 22 -44.27 31.19 11.14
CA THR A 22 -44.17 31.52 9.69
C THR A 22 -43.93 33.03 9.45
N PRO A 23 -43.62 33.46 8.20
CA PRO A 23 -42.63 34.49 7.89
C PRO A 23 -43.22 35.87 7.53
N PRO A 24 -42.39 36.87 7.17
CA PRO A 24 -42.85 38.01 6.39
C PRO A 24 -42.14 38.18 5.03
N THR A 25 -42.91 38.70 4.07
CA THR A 25 -42.50 39.09 2.71
C THR A 25 -42.59 40.62 2.54
N THR A 26 -41.74 41.20 1.67
CA THR A 26 -41.85 42.52 0.97
C THR A 26 -41.55 43.78 1.82
N THR A 27 -40.70 44.77 1.46
CA THR A 27 -40.68 45.59 0.22
C THR A 27 -39.48 46.58 0.17
N LEU A 28 -38.87 46.72 -1.02
CA LEU A 28 -38.15 47.87 -1.66
C LEU A 28 -37.20 48.81 -0.88
N LEU A 29 -35.97 48.97 -1.43
CA LEU A 29 -35.47 50.29 -1.87
C LEU A 29 -34.42 50.15 -2.99
N LYS A 30 -34.70 50.87 -4.09
CA LYS A 30 -33.94 51.03 -5.32
C LYS A 30 -32.71 51.93 -5.09
N LEU A 31 -31.61 51.64 -5.77
CA LEU A 31 -30.75 52.67 -6.38
C LEU A 31 -30.19 52.12 -7.70
N TYR A 32 -30.83 52.50 -8.80
CA TYR A 32 -30.32 52.41 -10.16
C TYR A 32 -29.77 53.80 -10.53
N LYS A 33 -28.61 53.86 -11.21
CA LYS A 33 -28.52 54.57 -12.50
C LYS A 33 -27.30 54.13 -13.33
N PRO A 34 -27.43 54.08 -14.66
CA PRO A 34 -26.46 53.52 -15.59
C PRO A 34 -25.60 54.61 -16.26
N ILE A 35 -24.46 54.23 -16.84
CA ILE A 35 -23.75 55.07 -17.82
C ILE A 35 -23.46 54.22 -19.06
N ASN A 36 -24.17 54.53 -20.15
CA ASN A 36 -23.81 54.18 -21.52
C ASN A 36 -23.25 55.45 -22.17
N LYS A 37 -22.07 55.38 -22.82
CA LYS A 37 -21.83 55.91 -24.17
C LYS A 37 -20.39 55.67 -24.68
N THR A 38 -20.34 54.91 -25.79
CA THR A 38 -19.53 55.11 -27.01
C THR A 38 -17.99 55.03 -26.98
N THR A 39 -17.49 53.91 -27.51
CA THR A 39 -16.37 53.64 -28.48
C THR A 39 -15.30 54.73 -28.74
N PRO A 40 -14.02 54.34 -28.96
CA PRO A 40 -13.63 53.71 -30.23
C PRO A 40 -12.63 52.54 -30.15
N PHE A 41 -12.66 51.72 -31.20
CA PHE A 41 -11.71 50.68 -31.56
C PHE A 41 -10.25 51.17 -31.49
N PHE A 42 -9.42 50.48 -30.71
CA PHE A 42 -7.96 50.53 -30.85
C PHE A 42 -7.40 49.12 -31.03
N LYS A 43 -6.67 48.94 -32.13
CA LYS A 43 -5.88 47.76 -32.48
C LYS A 43 -4.94 47.41 -31.34
N LEU A 44 -5.04 46.19 -30.80
CA LEU A 44 -3.97 45.63 -29.98
C LEU A 44 -2.86 45.13 -30.91
N THR A 45 -1.77 45.89 -30.95
CA THR A 45 -0.49 45.50 -31.56
C THR A 45 0.09 44.33 -30.78
N THR A 46 0.23 43.18 -31.43
CA THR A 46 1.00 42.05 -30.91
C THR A 46 2.48 42.43 -30.88
N VAL A 47 3.05 42.60 -29.69
CA VAL A 47 4.51 42.66 -29.51
C VAL A 47 4.97 41.23 -29.25
N SER A 48 5.65 40.63 -30.23
CA SER A 48 6.29 39.32 -30.07
C SER A 48 7.56 39.49 -29.23
N ALA A 49 7.56 38.95 -28.01
CA ALA A 49 8.80 38.67 -27.29
C ALA A 49 9.26 37.27 -27.69
N SER A 50 10.24 37.20 -28.59
CA SER A 50 10.85 35.97 -29.08
C SER A 50 11.68 35.32 -27.97
N ASN A 51 11.31 34.11 -27.55
CA ASN A 51 12.09 33.29 -26.61
C ASN A 51 13.23 32.58 -27.39
N PRO A 52 14.52 32.80 -27.11
CA PRO A 52 15.63 32.44 -28.02
C PRO A 52 16.06 30.97 -28.01
N ILE A 53 15.22 30.03 -27.57
CA ILE A 53 15.61 28.59 -27.44
C ILE A 53 15.00 27.70 -28.54
N ILE A 54 14.13 28.23 -29.41
CA ILE A 54 13.45 27.41 -30.44
C ILE A 54 14.29 27.16 -31.72
N ASN A 55 15.36 27.91 -31.96
CA ASN A 55 16.12 27.82 -33.23
C ASN A 55 17.33 26.87 -33.21
N VAL A 56 17.46 25.98 -32.22
CA VAL A 56 18.59 25.02 -32.14
C VAL A 56 18.14 23.57 -32.38
N ILE A 57 16.85 23.30 -32.58
CA ILE A 57 16.34 21.96 -32.89
C ILE A 57 15.60 21.97 -34.23
N SER A 58 16.32 22.24 -35.30
CA SER A 58 15.80 22.03 -36.66
C SER A 58 16.92 21.74 -37.65
N SER A 59 17.60 20.60 -37.49
CA SER A 59 18.31 19.93 -38.60
C SER A 59 18.97 18.63 -38.14
N SER A 60 18.28 17.50 -38.27
CA SER A 60 18.87 16.27 -38.82
C SER A 60 17.79 15.19 -38.95
N SER A 61 17.63 14.80 -40.21
CA SER A 61 16.81 13.78 -40.85
C SER A 61 16.79 12.37 -40.24
N SER A 62 15.61 11.74 -40.37
CA SER A 62 15.30 10.33 -40.71
C SER A 62 16.19 9.21 -40.15
N ASP A 63 15.62 8.37 -39.28
CA ASP A 63 15.80 6.92 -39.39
C ASP A 63 14.71 6.12 -38.66
N ASP A 64 14.55 4.89 -39.11
CA ASP A 64 13.41 3.97 -38.98
C ASP A 64 12.94 3.59 -37.57
N GLY A 65 11.66 3.21 -37.52
CA GLY A 65 10.92 2.89 -36.30
C GLY A 65 11.43 1.68 -35.53
N ASN A 66 11.69 1.90 -34.25
CA ASN A 66 11.60 0.88 -33.21
C ASN A 66 11.30 1.56 -31.86
N ASN A 67 10.04 1.88 -31.58
CA ASN A 67 9.59 2.46 -30.31
C ASN A 67 9.57 1.38 -29.22
N ASN A 68 10.73 0.94 -28.77
CA ASN A 68 10.88 0.33 -27.45
C ASN A 68 10.93 1.46 -26.42
N HIS A 69 9.76 1.90 -25.95
CA HIS A 69 9.65 2.63 -24.70
C HIS A 69 9.99 1.68 -23.54
N ASN A 70 11.29 1.49 -23.29
CA ASN A 70 11.75 0.92 -22.03
C ASN A 70 11.40 1.93 -20.93
N LEU A 71 10.31 1.65 -20.21
CA LEU A 71 9.97 2.31 -18.97
C LEU A 71 11.07 1.97 -17.96
N ILE A 72 12.03 2.89 -17.81
CA ILE A 72 13.07 2.80 -16.78
C ILE A 72 12.37 3.08 -15.46
N PHE A 73 12.23 2.04 -14.63
CA PHE A 73 11.75 2.17 -13.26
C PHE A 73 12.84 2.83 -12.41
N ASP A 74 12.43 3.79 -11.59
CA ASP A 74 13.31 4.58 -10.73
C ASP A 74 13.76 3.73 -9.53
N ASP A 75 14.77 2.88 -9.77
CA ASP A 75 15.38 1.88 -8.88
C ASP A 75 16.20 2.49 -7.72
N GLU A 76 16.01 3.78 -7.43
CA GLU A 76 16.77 4.54 -6.42
C GLU A 76 16.08 4.65 -5.05
N ASP A 77 14.87 4.13 -4.88
CA ASP A 77 14.14 4.20 -3.59
C ASP A 77 14.43 2.96 -2.73
N ASP A 78 15.30 3.14 -1.75
CA ASP A 78 15.84 2.09 -0.87
C ASP A 78 14.88 1.68 0.27
N LYS A 79 13.57 1.88 0.09
CA LYS A 79 12.55 1.57 1.11
C LYS A 79 11.78 0.31 0.73
N PRO A 80 11.41 -0.56 1.69
CA PRO A 80 10.60 -1.73 1.40
C PRO A 80 9.25 -1.29 0.83
N ARG A 81 8.68 -2.04 -0.11
CA ARG A 81 7.36 -1.75 -0.69
C ARG A 81 6.40 -2.91 -0.48
N GLU A 82 5.13 -2.67 -0.20
CA GLU A 82 4.15 -3.75 0.00
C GLU A 82 3.57 -4.14 -1.35
N GLU A 83 3.28 -5.42 -1.54
CA GLU A 83 2.83 -5.96 -2.83
C GLU A 83 1.61 -5.24 -3.37
N CYS A 84 0.55 -5.04 -2.59
CA CYS A 84 -0.77 -4.73 -3.18
C CYS A 84 -1.75 -4.10 -2.18
N GLY A 85 -2.84 -3.53 -2.70
CA GLY A 85 -4.04 -3.16 -1.95
C GLY A 85 -5.29 -3.71 -2.64
N VAL A 86 -6.24 -4.24 -1.87
CA VAL A 86 -7.49 -4.83 -2.39
C VAL A 86 -8.72 -4.08 -1.89
N VAL A 87 -9.75 -4.05 -2.74
CA VAL A 87 -11.08 -3.48 -2.43
C VAL A 87 -12.17 -4.42 -2.93
N GLY A 88 -13.24 -4.61 -2.17
CA GLY A 88 -14.46 -5.28 -2.61
C GLY A 88 -15.71 -4.50 -2.20
N ILE A 89 -16.70 -4.39 -3.07
CA ILE A 89 -17.95 -3.65 -2.84
C ILE A 89 -19.12 -4.53 -3.28
N TYR A 90 -20.15 -4.63 -2.43
CA TYR A 90 -21.37 -5.36 -2.72
C TYR A 90 -22.61 -4.51 -2.46
N GLY A 91 -23.52 -4.47 -3.43
CA GLY A 91 -24.84 -3.86 -3.30
C GLY A 91 -24.86 -2.33 -3.44
N ASP A 92 -24.00 -1.75 -4.29
CA ASP A 92 -23.99 -0.32 -4.58
C ASP A 92 -24.06 -0.05 -6.10
N PRO A 93 -25.05 0.69 -6.61
CA PRO A 93 -25.17 1.00 -8.04
C PRO A 93 -23.96 1.71 -8.67
N GLU A 94 -23.10 2.32 -7.85
CA GLU A 94 -21.87 2.99 -8.27
C GLU A 94 -20.60 2.21 -7.88
N ALA A 95 -20.70 0.88 -7.74
CA ALA A 95 -19.60 0.04 -7.25
C ALA A 95 -18.27 0.27 -7.99
N SER A 96 -18.26 0.44 -9.32
CA SER A 96 -17.03 0.74 -10.07
C SER A 96 -16.37 2.06 -9.67
N ARG A 97 -17.17 3.13 -9.49
CA ARG A 97 -16.66 4.46 -9.12
C ARG A 97 -16.19 4.50 -7.67
N LEU A 98 -16.93 3.87 -6.77
CA LEU A 98 -16.50 3.73 -5.38
C LEU A 98 -15.25 2.89 -5.25
N CYS A 99 -15.14 1.81 -6.05
CA CYS A 99 -13.94 1.00 -6.09
C CYS A 99 -12.74 1.81 -6.60
N TYR A 100 -12.92 2.62 -7.66
CA TYR A 100 -11.91 3.57 -8.13
C TYR A 100 -11.44 4.55 -7.04
N LEU A 101 -12.37 5.15 -6.29
CA LEU A 101 -12.04 6.07 -5.20
C LEU A 101 -11.29 5.36 -4.05
N ALA A 102 -11.78 4.19 -3.64
CA ALA A 102 -11.14 3.39 -2.60
C ALA A 102 -9.72 2.94 -3.01
N LEU A 103 -9.51 2.55 -4.27
CA LEU A 103 -8.19 2.24 -4.80
C LEU A 103 -7.28 3.48 -4.83
N HIS A 104 -7.82 4.67 -5.13
CA HIS A 104 -7.06 5.91 -5.04
C HIS A 104 -6.61 6.20 -3.60
N ALA A 105 -7.45 5.92 -2.59
CA ALA A 105 -7.04 6.01 -1.17
C ALA A 105 -5.95 4.99 -0.79
N LEU A 106 -5.87 3.87 -1.50
CA LEU A 106 -4.86 2.82 -1.28
C LEU A 106 -3.67 2.91 -2.25
N GLN A 107 -3.54 3.97 -3.04
CA GLN A 107 -2.53 4.10 -4.09
C GLN A 107 -1.08 3.95 -3.57
N HIS A 108 -0.84 4.27 -2.29
CA HIS A 108 0.46 4.09 -1.65
C HIS A 108 0.88 2.62 -1.54
N ARG A 109 -0.06 1.66 -1.57
CA ARG A 109 0.20 0.22 -1.56
C ARG A 109 0.63 -0.37 -2.91
N GLY A 110 0.60 0.42 -3.98
CA GLY A 110 1.01 -0.06 -5.30
C GLY A 110 0.74 0.96 -6.38
N GLN A 111 1.74 1.25 -7.22
CA GLN A 111 1.68 2.31 -8.23
C GLN A 111 1.86 1.77 -9.65
N GLU A 112 2.24 0.51 -9.79
CA GLU A 112 2.70 -0.15 -11.00
C GLU A 112 1.53 -0.64 -11.85
N GLY A 113 0.39 -0.94 -11.24
CA GLY A 113 -0.84 -1.22 -11.98
C GLY A 113 -2.09 -1.10 -11.13
N ALA A 114 -3.22 -0.97 -11.81
CA ALA A 114 -4.53 -0.94 -11.19
C ALA A 114 -5.55 -1.71 -12.02
N GLY A 115 -6.59 -2.23 -11.37
CA GLY A 115 -7.62 -3.01 -12.02
C GLY A 115 -8.94 -2.99 -11.26
N ILE A 116 -10.05 -3.07 -12.00
CA ILE A 116 -11.40 -3.19 -11.46
C ILE A 116 -12.14 -4.25 -12.26
N VAL A 117 -12.81 -5.16 -11.54
CA VAL A 117 -13.77 -6.13 -12.08
C VAL A 117 -15.13 -5.86 -11.50
N VAL A 118 -16.17 -5.83 -12.34
CA VAL A 118 -17.56 -5.61 -11.96
C VAL A 118 -18.43 -6.77 -12.44
N ALA A 119 -19.37 -7.19 -11.61
CA ALA A 119 -20.44 -8.09 -12.01
C ALA A 119 -21.54 -7.27 -12.69
N SER A 120 -21.60 -7.34 -14.03
CA SER A 120 -22.57 -6.55 -14.77
C SER A 120 -23.98 -7.15 -14.71
N PRO A 121 -25.03 -6.34 -14.98
CA PRO A 121 -26.43 -6.79 -14.89
C PRO A 121 -26.79 -7.97 -15.81
N ASP A 122 -26.04 -8.17 -16.88
CA ASP A 122 -26.15 -9.30 -17.83
C ASP A 122 -25.53 -10.61 -17.29
N GLY A 123 -24.99 -10.59 -16.07
CA GLY A 123 -24.40 -11.74 -15.40
C GLY A 123 -22.95 -12.03 -15.77
N ILE A 124 -22.28 -11.12 -16.46
CA ILE A 124 -20.89 -11.27 -16.92
C ILE A 124 -19.95 -10.49 -15.99
N LEU A 125 -18.77 -11.04 -15.71
CA LEU A 125 -17.69 -10.26 -15.08
C LEU A 125 -16.96 -9.43 -16.16
N LYS A 126 -17.07 -8.10 -16.07
CA LYS A 126 -16.34 -7.14 -16.91
C LYS A 126 -15.11 -6.67 -16.17
N SER A 127 -13.98 -6.58 -16.86
CA SER A 127 -12.69 -6.21 -16.28
C SER A 127 -12.03 -5.12 -17.09
N VAL A 128 -11.44 -4.15 -16.40
CA VAL A 128 -10.49 -3.19 -16.96
C VAL A 128 -9.26 -3.18 -16.05
N THR A 129 -8.10 -3.51 -16.61
CA THR A 129 -6.80 -3.50 -15.94
C THR A 129 -5.80 -2.70 -16.76
N GLY A 130 -4.81 -2.10 -16.10
CA GLY A 130 -3.78 -1.31 -16.76
C GLY A 130 -2.53 -1.13 -15.91
N VAL A 131 -1.41 -0.85 -16.57
CA VAL A 131 -0.17 -0.42 -15.93
C VAL A 131 -0.28 1.07 -15.63
N GLY A 132 0.16 1.47 -14.44
CA GLY A 132 0.16 2.87 -14.00
C GLY A 132 -0.67 3.13 -12.74
N LEU A 133 -0.76 4.41 -12.39
CA LEU A 133 -1.59 4.88 -11.27
C LEU A 133 -3.07 4.63 -11.57
N VAL A 134 -3.91 4.59 -10.54
CA VAL A 134 -5.37 4.44 -10.66
C VAL A 134 -5.95 5.50 -11.59
N SER A 135 -5.49 6.75 -11.48
CA SER A 135 -5.93 7.88 -12.32
C SER A 135 -5.45 7.79 -13.79
N GLU A 136 -4.33 7.11 -14.04
CA GLU A 136 -3.80 6.88 -15.40
C GLU A 136 -4.53 5.72 -16.08
N VAL A 137 -4.87 4.68 -15.30
CA VAL A 137 -5.57 3.49 -15.80
C VAL A 137 -7.03 3.79 -16.09
N PHE A 138 -7.74 4.50 -15.20
CA PHE A 138 -9.18 4.74 -15.30
C PHE A 138 -9.50 6.19 -15.63
N ASN A 139 -10.14 6.40 -16.78
CA ASN A 139 -10.84 7.64 -17.11
C ASN A 139 -12.36 7.40 -17.03
N GLN A 140 -13.14 8.48 -17.13
CA GLN A 140 -14.60 8.41 -17.07
C GLN A 140 -15.18 7.39 -18.07
N SER A 141 -14.67 7.40 -19.31
CA SER A 141 -15.14 6.49 -20.37
C SER A 141 -14.90 5.01 -20.03
N LYS A 142 -13.79 4.67 -19.37
CA LYS A 142 -13.53 3.29 -18.91
C LYS A 142 -14.41 2.90 -17.73
N LEU A 143 -14.67 3.82 -16.80
CA LEU A 143 -15.57 3.57 -15.66
C LEU A 143 -17.01 3.37 -16.13
N ASP A 144 -17.47 4.13 -17.13
CA ASP A 144 -18.81 3.97 -17.70
C ASP A 144 -19.00 2.63 -18.43
N GLN A 145 -17.91 1.94 -18.79
CA GLN A 145 -17.94 0.58 -19.35
C GLN A 145 -18.06 -0.52 -18.28
N LEU A 146 -18.02 -0.16 -17.00
CA LEU A 146 -18.11 -1.06 -15.85
C LEU A 146 -19.41 -0.83 -15.04
N PRO A 147 -20.62 -1.05 -15.63
CA PRO A 147 -21.86 -0.97 -14.89
C PRO A 147 -22.08 -2.24 -14.05
N GLY A 148 -22.59 -2.07 -12.83
CA GLY A 148 -22.99 -3.17 -11.95
C GLY A 148 -22.90 -2.81 -10.47
N ASP A 149 -23.59 -3.59 -9.65
CA ASP A 149 -23.78 -3.28 -8.23
C ASP A 149 -22.67 -3.83 -7.33
N ASN A 150 -21.80 -4.68 -7.89
CA ASN A 150 -20.76 -5.40 -7.17
C ASN A 150 -19.43 -5.29 -7.91
N ALA A 151 -18.37 -4.94 -7.20
CA ALA A 151 -17.05 -4.72 -7.77
C ALA A 151 -15.93 -5.25 -6.86
N ILE A 152 -14.83 -5.67 -7.46
CA ILE A 152 -13.55 -5.83 -6.77
C ILE A 152 -12.49 -5.02 -7.50
N GLY A 153 -11.49 -4.57 -6.76
CA GLY A 153 -10.41 -3.75 -7.28
C GLY A 153 -9.08 -4.08 -6.64
N HIS A 154 -8.03 -3.69 -7.34
CA HIS A 154 -6.67 -3.97 -6.95
C HIS A 154 -5.74 -2.83 -7.37
N VAL A 155 -4.82 -2.45 -6.49
CA VAL A 155 -3.61 -1.69 -6.81
C VAL A 155 -2.40 -2.57 -6.60
N ARG A 156 -1.50 -2.59 -7.58
CA ARG A 156 -0.35 -3.50 -7.64
C ARG A 156 0.94 -2.73 -7.46
N TYR A 157 1.78 -3.28 -6.61
CA TYR A 157 3.22 -3.10 -6.62
C TYR A 157 3.89 -4.25 -7.38
N SER A 158 4.86 -3.94 -8.25
CA SER A 158 5.56 -5.01 -8.98
C SER A 158 6.64 -5.59 -8.08
N THR A 159 6.31 -6.71 -7.43
CA THR A 159 7.28 -7.59 -6.80
C THR A 159 7.92 -8.50 -7.82
N ALA A 160 8.82 -9.37 -7.35
CA ALA A 160 9.58 -10.31 -8.16
C ALA A 160 8.70 -10.96 -9.25
N GLY A 161 8.88 -10.53 -10.50
CA GLY A 161 8.01 -10.78 -11.64
C GLY A 161 8.02 -9.55 -12.55
N GLN A 162 8.10 -9.74 -13.86
CA GLN A 162 8.19 -8.59 -14.76
C GLN A 162 6.96 -7.68 -14.59
N SER A 163 7.17 -6.36 -14.72
CA SER A 163 6.16 -5.30 -14.79
C SER A 163 5.32 -5.40 -16.07
N MET A 164 4.76 -6.57 -16.34
CA MET A 164 3.91 -6.87 -17.48
C MET A 164 2.46 -6.61 -17.11
N LEU A 165 1.69 -6.07 -18.08
CA LEU A 165 0.24 -5.94 -18.02
C LEU A 165 -0.45 -7.25 -17.62
N LYS A 166 0.09 -8.39 -18.05
CA LYS A 166 -0.42 -9.74 -17.74
C LYS A 166 -0.51 -10.04 -16.24
N ASN A 167 0.32 -9.39 -15.44
CA ASN A 167 0.37 -9.60 -14.00
C ASN A 167 -0.49 -8.58 -13.22
N VAL A 168 -1.25 -7.72 -13.90
CA VAL A 168 -2.14 -6.74 -13.24
C VAL A 168 -3.47 -7.40 -12.89
N GLN A 169 -3.73 -7.49 -11.58
CA GLN A 169 -4.97 -7.96 -10.98
C GLN A 169 -6.08 -6.89 -11.02
N PRO A 170 -7.37 -7.23 -10.81
CA PRO A 170 -7.91 -8.56 -10.48
C PRO A 170 -7.90 -9.53 -11.66
N PHE A 171 -7.64 -10.81 -11.38
CA PHE A 171 -7.74 -11.87 -12.39
C PHE A 171 -9.16 -12.40 -12.51
N VAL A 172 -9.58 -12.71 -13.73
CA VAL A 172 -10.90 -13.28 -14.03
C VAL A 172 -10.72 -14.58 -14.81
N ALA A 173 -11.29 -15.66 -14.30
CA ALA A 173 -11.29 -16.96 -14.97
C ALA A 173 -12.71 -17.53 -15.09
N GLY A 174 -12.94 -18.25 -16.18
CA GLY A 174 -14.12 -19.07 -16.38
C GLY A 174 -13.80 -20.53 -16.09
N TYR A 175 -14.72 -21.23 -15.43
CA TYR A 175 -14.60 -22.65 -15.10
C TYR A 175 -15.99 -23.29 -15.05
N ARG A 176 -16.06 -24.58 -14.72
CA ARG A 176 -17.32 -25.38 -14.77
C ARG A 176 -18.47 -24.86 -13.89
N PHE A 177 -18.24 -23.90 -12.99
CA PHE A 177 -19.29 -23.29 -12.14
C PHE A 177 -19.51 -21.79 -12.43
N GLY A 178 -19.05 -21.30 -13.58
CA GLY A 178 -19.24 -19.92 -14.01
C GLY A 178 -17.94 -19.15 -14.07
N ARG A 179 -17.99 -17.86 -13.71
CA ARG A 179 -16.84 -16.97 -13.69
C ARG A 179 -16.54 -16.51 -12.28
N VAL A 180 -15.26 -16.34 -11.98
CA VAL A 180 -14.77 -15.80 -10.72
C VAL A 180 -13.68 -14.77 -11.00
N GLY A 181 -13.80 -13.62 -10.35
CA GLY A 181 -12.75 -12.62 -10.21
C GLY A 181 -12.05 -12.75 -8.87
N VAL A 182 -10.75 -12.46 -8.79
CA VAL A 182 -10.00 -12.43 -7.54
C VAL A 182 -8.99 -11.28 -7.53
N ALA A 183 -8.89 -10.60 -6.39
CA ALA A 183 -7.83 -9.68 -6.05
C ALA A 183 -7.16 -10.15 -4.76
N HIS A 184 -5.83 -10.12 -4.71
CA HIS A 184 -5.00 -10.71 -3.67
C HIS A 184 -3.90 -9.75 -3.24
N ASN A 185 -3.81 -9.50 -1.93
CA ASN A 185 -2.62 -8.92 -1.29
C ASN A 185 -1.95 -9.97 -0.40
N GLY A 186 -0.69 -10.30 -0.68
CA GLY A 186 0.07 -11.29 0.05
C GLY A 186 1.12 -11.97 -0.82
N ASN A 187 1.66 -13.08 -0.33
CA ASN A 187 2.58 -13.94 -1.08
C ASN A 187 2.46 -15.39 -0.62
N LEU A 188 2.34 -16.30 -1.59
CA LEU A 188 2.26 -17.74 -1.34
C LEU A 188 3.65 -18.38 -1.31
N VAL A 189 4.10 -18.80 -0.13
CA VAL A 189 5.46 -19.36 0.06
C VAL A 189 5.65 -20.75 -0.55
N ASN A 190 4.56 -21.45 -0.86
CA ASN A 190 4.56 -22.74 -1.56
C ASN A 190 4.06 -22.64 -3.01
N TYR A 191 4.08 -21.44 -3.61
CA TYR A 191 3.63 -21.19 -4.99
C TYR A 191 4.26 -22.15 -6.01
N GLN A 192 5.58 -22.33 -5.99
CA GLN A 192 6.27 -23.17 -6.98
C GLN A 192 5.82 -24.64 -6.90
N THR A 193 5.70 -25.17 -5.69
CA THR A 193 5.22 -26.54 -5.46
C THR A 193 3.80 -26.70 -6.00
N LEU A 194 2.90 -25.79 -5.64
CA LEU A 194 1.50 -25.83 -6.10
C LEU A 194 1.39 -25.69 -7.62
N ARG A 195 2.18 -24.79 -8.21
CA ARG A 195 2.23 -24.60 -9.66
C ARG A 195 2.72 -25.86 -10.37
N ALA A 196 3.82 -26.45 -9.93
CA ALA A 196 4.37 -27.67 -10.51
C ALA A 196 3.38 -28.84 -10.42
N GLU A 197 2.72 -29.03 -9.28
CA GLU A 197 1.66 -30.04 -9.12
C GLU A 197 0.50 -29.82 -10.09
N LEU A 198 0.10 -28.57 -10.31
CA LEU A 198 -0.97 -28.22 -11.24
C LEU A 198 -0.55 -28.43 -12.71
N GLU A 199 0.68 -28.07 -13.08
CA GLU A 199 1.27 -28.26 -14.41
C GLU A 199 1.42 -29.76 -14.75
N GLU A 200 1.86 -30.59 -13.79
CA GLU A 200 1.96 -32.05 -13.96
C GLU A 200 0.58 -32.69 -14.24
N ASN A 201 -0.49 -32.08 -13.72
CA ASN A 201 -1.88 -32.47 -13.98
C ASN A 201 -2.50 -31.79 -15.22
N GLY A 202 -1.69 -31.11 -16.04
CA GLY A 202 -2.10 -30.52 -17.31
C GLY A 202 -2.67 -29.09 -17.23
N SER A 203 -2.46 -28.37 -16.11
CA SER A 203 -2.80 -26.94 -16.04
C SER A 203 -1.83 -26.11 -16.87
N ILE A 204 -2.34 -25.07 -17.51
CA ILE A 204 -1.54 -24.03 -18.18
C ILE A 204 -1.67 -22.73 -17.40
N PHE A 205 -0.58 -21.96 -17.31
CA PHE A 205 -0.56 -20.67 -16.62
C PHE A 205 -0.27 -19.55 -17.63
N GLY A 206 -1.13 -18.51 -17.62
CA GLY A 206 -0.97 -17.32 -18.45
C GLY A 206 -0.05 -16.26 -17.81
N THR A 207 0.19 -16.38 -16.50
CA THR A 207 0.95 -15.42 -15.68
C THR A 207 1.98 -16.13 -14.80
N SER A 208 2.80 -15.34 -14.11
CA SER A 208 3.68 -15.80 -13.05
C SER A 208 3.20 -15.41 -11.65
N SER A 209 1.95 -14.95 -11.55
CA SER A 209 1.36 -14.52 -10.29
C SER A 209 0.77 -15.70 -9.52
N ASP A 210 1.03 -15.69 -8.22
CA ASP A 210 0.49 -16.64 -7.25
C ASP A 210 -1.04 -16.66 -7.19
N THR A 211 -1.68 -15.56 -7.56
CA THR A 211 -3.14 -15.41 -7.61
C THR A 211 -3.78 -16.36 -8.63
N GLU A 212 -3.09 -16.67 -9.73
CA GLU A 212 -3.59 -17.63 -10.73
C GLU A 212 -3.63 -19.06 -10.17
N VAL A 213 -2.66 -19.43 -9.31
CA VAL A 213 -2.67 -20.74 -8.62
C VAL A 213 -3.93 -20.90 -7.77
N VAL A 214 -4.36 -19.85 -7.07
CA VAL A 214 -5.60 -19.87 -6.28
C VAL A 214 -6.81 -20.19 -7.15
N LEU A 215 -6.91 -19.59 -8.34
CA LEU A 215 -8.00 -19.86 -9.30
C LEU A 215 -7.97 -21.32 -9.80
N HIS A 216 -6.80 -21.86 -10.10
CA HIS A 216 -6.66 -23.26 -10.51
C HIS A 216 -7.09 -24.23 -9.40
N LEU A 217 -6.68 -23.98 -8.15
CA LEU A 217 -7.09 -24.79 -6.99
C LEU A 217 -8.62 -24.79 -6.80
N ILE A 218 -9.27 -23.63 -6.94
CA ILE A 218 -10.73 -23.51 -6.89
C ILE A 218 -11.40 -24.27 -8.05
N ALA A 219 -10.78 -24.24 -9.24
CA ALA A 219 -11.34 -24.87 -10.43
C ALA A 219 -11.34 -26.41 -10.34
N ILE A 220 -10.27 -27.00 -9.80
CA ILE A 220 -10.13 -28.46 -9.64
C ILE A 220 -10.94 -29.02 -8.46
N SER A 221 -11.20 -28.21 -7.43
CA SER A 221 -12.01 -28.57 -6.26
C SER A 221 -13.32 -29.24 -6.67
N LYS A 222 -13.82 -30.23 -5.93
CA LYS A 222 -15.14 -30.87 -6.17
C LYS A 222 -16.23 -30.38 -5.22
N GLN A 223 -15.89 -29.62 -4.18
CA GLN A 223 -16.77 -29.22 -3.08
C GLN A 223 -17.91 -28.30 -3.50
N ARG A 224 -19.06 -28.34 -2.82
CA ARG A 224 -20.17 -27.40 -3.05
C ARG A 224 -20.80 -26.97 -1.73
N PRO A 225 -21.18 -25.69 -1.57
CA PRO A 225 -21.24 -24.61 -2.58
C PRO A 225 -19.88 -23.89 -2.79
N PHE A 226 -19.85 -22.77 -3.54
CA PHE A 226 -18.62 -22.07 -3.98
C PHE A 226 -17.61 -21.83 -2.85
N PHE A 227 -18.06 -21.42 -1.68
CA PHE A 227 -17.16 -21.10 -0.57
C PHE A 227 -16.37 -22.30 -0.06
N LEU A 228 -16.92 -23.53 -0.10
CA LEU A 228 -16.15 -24.71 0.29
C LEU A 228 -14.98 -24.98 -0.67
N ARG A 229 -15.06 -24.49 -1.91
CA ARG A 229 -13.95 -24.55 -2.87
C ARG A 229 -12.84 -23.56 -2.51
N ILE A 230 -13.23 -22.37 -2.05
CA ILE A 230 -12.30 -21.38 -1.53
C ILE A 230 -11.62 -21.94 -0.28
N VAL A 231 -12.37 -22.53 0.65
CA VAL A 231 -11.82 -23.16 1.85
C VAL A 231 -10.82 -24.27 1.48
N GLU A 232 -11.20 -25.22 0.62
CA GLU A 232 -10.31 -26.30 0.16
C GLU A 232 -9.05 -25.78 -0.57
N ALA A 233 -9.18 -24.68 -1.32
CA ALA A 233 -8.03 -24.03 -1.92
C ALA A 233 -7.12 -23.42 -0.85
N CYS A 234 -7.68 -22.65 0.09
CA CYS A 234 -6.97 -21.96 1.17
C CYS A 234 -6.25 -22.93 2.12
N GLU A 235 -6.80 -24.12 2.36
CA GLU A 235 -6.16 -25.19 3.15
C GLU A 235 -4.83 -25.67 2.55
N LYS A 236 -4.64 -25.51 1.23
CA LYS A 236 -3.39 -25.85 0.53
C LYS A 236 -2.41 -24.69 0.46
N LEU A 237 -2.87 -23.47 0.71
CA LEU A 237 -2.05 -22.27 0.62
C LEU A 237 -1.20 -22.12 1.89
N LYS A 238 0.11 -21.91 1.71
CA LYS A 238 1.02 -21.50 2.77
C LYS A 238 1.52 -20.09 2.45
N GLY A 239 1.54 -19.22 3.45
CA GLY A 239 2.02 -17.85 3.33
C GLY A 239 0.99 -16.84 3.81
N ALA A 240 1.03 -15.65 3.23
CA ALA A 240 0.17 -14.54 3.58
C ALA A 240 -0.82 -14.27 2.46
N TYR A 241 -2.09 -14.02 2.81
CA TYR A 241 -3.10 -13.63 1.83
C TYR A 241 -4.27 -12.90 2.49
N SER A 242 -4.65 -11.77 1.90
CA SER A 242 -5.94 -11.12 2.05
C SER A 242 -6.55 -11.01 0.66
N MET A 243 -7.67 -11.68 0.45
CA MET A 243 -8.28 -11.82 -0.87
C MET A 243 -9.73 -11.37 -0.87
N VAL A 244 -10.15 -10.80 -1.99
CA VAL A 244 -11.57 -10.60 -2.31
C VAL A 244 -11.90 -11.30 -3.62
N PHE A 245 -12.99 -12.06 -3.63
CA PHE A 245 -13.49 -12.78 -4.79
C PHE A 245 -14.85 -12.23 -5.21
N LEU A 246 -15.07 -12.15 -6.51
CA LEU A 246 -16.34 -11.73 -7.09
C LEU A 246 -16.87 -12.82 -8.01
N THR A 247 -18.10 -13.26 -7.78
CA THR A 247 -18.89 -14.03 -8.74
C THR A 247 -20.00 -13.14 -9.30
N GLN A 248 -20.88 -13.72 -10.12
CA GLN A 248 -22.04 -13.02 -10.66
C GLN A 248 -22.91 -12.37 -9.56
N ASP A 249 -23.05 -13.03 -8.41
CA ASP A 249 -24.04 -12.71 -7.39
C ASP A 249 -23.49 -12.64 -5.96
N LYS A 250 -22.19 -12.91 -5.77
CA LYS A 250 -21.54 -12.93 -4.43
C LYS A 250 -20.22 -12.19 -4.43
N LEU A 251 -19.96 -11.54 -3.30
CA LEU A 251 -18.63 -11.06 -2.91
C LEU A 251 -18.15 -11.94 -1.75
N VAL A 252 -16.88 -12.38 -1.79
CA VAL A 252 -16.28 -13.16 -0.71
C VAL A 252 -14.99 -12.50 -0.27
N ALA A 253 -14.79 -12.33 1.04
CA ALA A 253 -13.54 -11.84 1.61
C ALA A 253 -12.87 -12.94 2.42
N VAL A 254 -11.56 -13.11 2.25
CA VAL A 254 -10.77 -14.16 2.90
C VAL A 254 -9.50 -13.57 3.49
N ARG A 255 -9.17 -13.99 4.72
CA ARG A 255 -7.91 -13.65 5.36
C ARG A 255 -7.20 -14.91 5.84
N ASP A 256 -5.89 -14.98 5.64
CA ASP A 256 -5.08 -16.15 6.00
C ASP A 256 -5.15 -16.49 7.51
N PRO A 257 -4.91 -17.75 7.91
CA PRO A 257 -5.02 -18.19 9.30
C PRO A 257 -4.11 -17.47 10.31
N PHE A 258 -3.00 -16.87 9.85
CA PHE A 258 -2.10 -16.09 10.70
C PHE A 258 -2.47 -14.59 10.69
N GLY A 259 -3.30 -14.14 9.75
CA GLY A 259 -3.73 -12.75 9.61
C GLY A 259 -2.57 -11.80 9.30
N PHE A 260 -1.62 -12.23 8.44
CA PHE A 260 -0.42 -11.46 8.09
C PHE A 260 -0.77 -10.10 7.49
N ARG A 261 -1.64 -10.09 6.47
CA ARG A 261 -2.07 -8.91 5.73
C ARG A 261 -3.37 -8.34 6.30
N PRO A 262 -3.58 -7.02 6.21
CA PRO A 262 -4.78 -6.39 6.73
C PRO A 262 -5.96 -6.51 5.77
N LEU A 263 -7.15 -6.70 6.35
CA LEU A 263 -8.42 -6.69 5.64
C LEU A 263 -9.53 -6.25 6.61
N VAL A 264 -10.19 -5.16 6.29
CA VAL A 264 -11.26 -4.56 7.10
C VAL A 264 -12.58 -4.57 6.35
N MET A 265 -13.68 -4.56 7.11
CA MET A 265 -15.05 -4.48 6.61
C MET A 265 -15.71 -3.20 7.11
N GLY A 266 -16.46 -2.54 6.24
CA GLY A 266 -17.33 -1.42 6.56
C GLY A 266 -18.65 -1.47 5.80
N ARG A 267 -19.55 -0.55 6.15
CA ARG A 267 -20.88 -0.45 5.55
C ARG A 267 -21.24 0.99 5.22
N ARG A 268 -21.77 1.21 4.01
CA ARG A 268 -22.29 2.52 3.59
C ARG A 268 -23.73 2.73 4.06
N SER A 269 -24.20 3.97 4.00
CA SER A 269 -25.55 4.37 4.42
C SER A 269 -26.70 3.67 3.67
N ASN A 270 -26.48 3.28 2.42
CA ASN A 270 -27.43 2.50 1.61
C ASN A 270 -27.42 0.98 1.92
N GLY A 271 -26.58 0.54 2.86
CA GLY A 271 -26.44 -0.86 3.25
C GLY A 271 -25.33 -1.62 2.51
N ALA A 272 -24.67 -1.01 1.52
CA ALA A 272 -23.59 -1.64 0.76
C ALA A 272 -22.43 -2.05 1.67
N ILE A 273 -21.88 -3.25 1.43
CA ILE A 273 -20.73 -3.78 2.17
C ILE A 273 -19.47 -3.45 1.41
N VAL A 274 -18.43 -3.04 2.14
CA VAL A 274 -17.12 -2.73 1.60
C VAL A 274 -16.05 -3.49 2.36
N PHE A 275 -15.13 -4.11 1.63
CA PHE A 275 -13.86 -4.61 2.13
C PHE A 275 -12.71 -3.79 1.58
N ALA A 276 -11.70 -3.53 2.40
CA ALA A 276 -10.50 -2.84 1.98
C ALA A 276 -9.28 -3.31 2.77
N SER A 277 -8.07 -3.16 2.22
CA SER A 277 -6.84 -3.40 2.96
C SER A 277 -6.64 -2.47 4.16
N GLU A 278 -7.14 -1.22 4.09
CA GLU A 278 -7.06 -0.25 5.18
C GLU A 278 -8.37 0.52 5.38
N THR A 279 -8.58 1.04 6.59
CA THR A 279 -9.76 1.84 6.93
C THR A 279 -9.82 3.17 6.18
N CYS A 280 -8.69 3.75 5.78
CA CYS A 280 -8.66 5.02 5.04
C CYS A 280 -9.46 4.97 3.73
N ALA A 281 -9.56 3.80 3.11
CA ALA A 281 -10.38 3.58 1.92
C ALA A 281 -11.88 3.60 2.25
N LEU A 282 -12.26 3.05 3.41
CA LEU A 282 -13.63 3.09 3.92
C LEU A 282 -14.03 4.54 4.24
N ASP A 283 -13.14 5.27 4.91
CA ASP A 283 -13.35 6.68 5.29
C ASP A 283 -13.61 7.56 4.06
N LEU A 284 -12.82 7.40 2.99
CA LEU A 284 -12.97 8.21 1.77
C LEU A 284 -14.33 8.03 1.09
N ILE A 285 -14.89 6.81 1.11
CA ILE A 285 -16.16 6.50 0.43
C ILE A 285 -17.36 6.49 1.38
N GLU A 286 -17.17 6.98 2.61
CA GLU A 286 -18.20 7.07 3.66
C GLU A 286 -18.79 5.68 4.03
N ALA A 287 -17.95 4.65 4.01
CA ALA A 287 -18.27 3.35 4.60
C ALA A 287 -17.87 3.38 6.08
N THR A 288 -18.85 3.26 6.97
CA THR A 288 -18.60 3.18 8.42
C THR A 288 -17.87 1.88 8.72
N TYR A 289 -16.68 1.97 9.32
CA TYR A 289 -15.91 0.81 9.77
C TYR A 289 -16.71 -0.04 10.75
N GLU A 290 -16.82 -1.35 10.48
CA GLU A 290 -17.49 -2.31 11.36
C GLU A 290 -16.48 -3.13 12.18
N ARG A 291 -15.55 -3.81 11.49
CA ARG A 291 -14.54 -4.68 12.11
C ARG A 291 -13.47 -5.13 11.12
N GLU A 292 -12.41 -5.74 11.63
CA GLU A 292 -11.49 -6.55 10.82
C GLU A 292 -12.15 -7.85 10.36
N VAL A 293 -11.71 -8.35 9.20
CA VAL A 293 -11.86 -9.77 8.85
C VAL A 293 -10.89 -10.56 9.73
N ASN A 294 -11.37 -11.57 10.44
CA ASN A 294 -10.56 -12.30 11.40
C ASN A 294 -9.54 -13.21 10.69
N PRO A 295 -8.40 -13.53 11.33
CA PRO A 295 -7.48 -14.54 10.83
C PRO A 295 -8.19 -15.88 10.57
N GLY A 296 -8.06 -16.41 9.36
CA GLY A 296 -8.70 -17.66 8.92
C GLY A 296 -10.17 -17.52 8.51
N GLU A 297 -10.74 -16.32 8.53
CA GLU A 297 -12.16 -16.10 8.24
C GLU A 297 -12.46 -16.03 6.74
N VAL A 298 -13.56 -16.67 6.35
CA VAL A 298 -14.19 -16.56 5.03
C VAL A 298 -15.58 -15.93 5.19
N LEU A 299 -15.70 -14.67 4.76
CA LEU A 299 -16.96 -13.93 4.73
C LEU A 299 -17.59 -14.00 3.34
N ILE A 300 -18.89 -14.28 3.29
CA ILE A 300 -19.68 -14.27 2.06
C ILE A 300 -20.77 -13.24 2.19
N ILE A 301 -20.95 -12.50 1.10
CA ILE A 301 -21.93 -11.44 0.99
C ILE A 301 -22.72 -11.72 -0.26
N ASP A 302 -24.01 -11.94 -0.05
CA ASP A 302 -24.99 -12.10 -1.12
C ASP A 302 -26.29 -11.36 -0.75
N LYS A 303 -27.36 -11.64 -1.48
CA LYS A 303 -28.68 -11.02 -1.28
C LYS A 303 -29.25 -11.22 0.14
N ASP A 304 -28.80 -12.26 0.85
CA ASP A 304 -29.27 -12.59 2.20
C ASP A 304 -28.43 -11.86 3.28
N GLY A 305 -27.37 -11.15 2.87
CA GLY A 305 -26.51 -10.33 3.73
C GLY A 305 -25.12 -10.92 3.95
N VAL A 306 -24.49 -10.54 5.06
CA VAL A 306 -23.13 -10.98 5.43
C VAL A 306 -23.19 -12.26 6.25
N GLN A 307 -22.46 -13.29 5.82
CA GLN A 307 -22.36 -14.57 6.50
C GLN A 307 -20.89 -14.94 6.72
N SER A 308 -20.52 -15.24 7.97
CA SER A 308 -19.22 -15.84 8.31
C SER A 308 -19.41 -17.36 8.34
N LEU A 309 -18.94 -18.04 7.29
CA LEU A 309 -19.24 -19.48 7.08
C LEU A 309 -18.09 -20.41 7.41
N CYS A 310 -16.86 -19.90 7.53
CA CYS A 310 -15.71 -20.72 7.88
C CYS A 310 -14.69 -19.91 8.67
N LEU A 311 -14.20 -20.52 9.75
CA LEU A 311 -12.98 -20.15 10.44
C LEU A 311 -12.03 -21.33 10.28
N MET A 312 -11.04 -21.18 9.41
CA MET A 312 -9.94 -22.12 9.28
C MET A 312 -9.21 -22.25 10.65
N PRO A 313 -8.48 -23.35 10.92
CA PRO A 313 -7.81 -23.56 12.20
C PRO A 313 -7.06 -22.31 12.68
N HIS A 314 -7.43 -21.81 13.85
CA HIS A 314 -6.85 -20.59 14.39
C HIS A 314 -5.43 -20.83 14.90
N HIS A 315 -4.47 -20.26 14.19
CA HIS A 315 -3.12 -20.09 14.71
C HIS A 315 -3.06 -18.84 15.58
N GLN A 316 -2.02 -18.74 16.42
CA GLN A 316 -1.70 -17.44 17.02
C GLN A 316 -1.41 -16.45 15.88
N PRO A 317 -2.07 -15.27 15.86
CA PRO A 317 -1.87 -14.30 14.80
C PRO A 317 -0.40 -13.88 14.66
N LYS A 318 0.00 -13.50 13.45
CA LYS A 318 1.33 -12.98 13.11
C LYS A 318 1.20 -11.81 12.15
N SER A 319 0.35 -10.84 12.50
CA SER A 319 0.11 -9.64 11.70
C SER A 319 1.41 -8.88 11.41
N CYS A 320 1.53 -8.31 10.22
CA CYS A 320 2.79 -7.69 9.79
C CYS A 320 3.09 -6.40 10.58
N ILE A 321 4.11 -6.39 11.44
CA ILE A 321 4.46 -5.18 12.21
C ILE A 321 4.92 -4.02 11.31
N PHE A 322 5.40 -4.34 10.10
CA PHE A 322 5.86 -3.34 9.13
C PHE A 322 4.72 -2.47 8.59
N GLU A 323 3.46 -2.91 8.74
CA GLU A 323 2.28 -2.07 8.48
C GLU A 323 2.25 -0.82 9.35
N HIS A 324 2.57 -0.97 10.64
CA HIS A 324 2.64 0.16 11.56
C HIS A 324 3.90 1.00 11.37
N ILE A 325 5.03 0.38 11.00
CA ILE A 325 6.32 1.07 10.83
C ILE A 325 6.28 1.96 9.58
N TYR A 326 5.81 1.44 8.46
CA TYR A 326 5.98 2.12 7.17
C TYR A 326 4.75 2.06 6.24
N PHE A 327 4.14 0.89 6.04
CA PHE A 327 3.22 0.71 4.91
C PHE A 327 1.90 1.44 5.00
N SER A 328 1.19 1.24 6.10
CA SER A 328 -0.14 1.80 6.23
C SER A 328 -0.10 3.33 6.35
N LEU A 329 -1.16 4.00 5.92
CA LEU A 329 -1.24 5.44 6.13
C LEU A 329 -1.49 5.75 7.61
N PRO A 330 -0.97 6.88 8.14
CA PRO A 330 -1.17 7.24 9.54
C PRO A 330 -2.65 7.39 9.95
N ASN A 331 -3.53 7.77 9.03
CA ASN A 331 -4.97 7.89 9.28
C ASN A 331 -5.71 6.54 9.28
N SER A 332 -5.01 5.41 9.11
CA SER A 332 -5.62 4.08 9.17
C SER A 332 -5.58 3.48 10.57
N VAL A 333 -6.59 2.66 10.86
CA VAL A 333 -6.58 1.69 11.97
C VAL A 333 -6.34 0.31 11.38
N VAL A 334 -5.21 -0.30 11.73
CA VAL A 334 -4.79 -1.60 11.20
C VAL A 334 -4.48 -2.51 12.37
N PHE A 335 -4.96 -3.75 12.33
CA PHE A 335 -4.82 -4.72 13.44
C PHE A 335 -5.30 -4.15 14.79
N GLY A 336 -6.44 -3.45 14.75
CA GLY A 336 -7.05 -2.79 15.91
C GLY A 336 -6.27 -1.59 16.48
N LYS A 337 -5.20 -1.14 15.82
CA LYS A 337 -4.31 -0.08 16.34
C LYS A 337 -4.20 1.08 15.36
N SER A 338 -4.20 2.30 15.90
CA SER A 338 -3.92 3.50 15.12
C SER A 338 -2.46 3.49 14.65
N VAL A 339 -2.24 3.63 13.34
CA VAL A 339 -0.90 3.70 12.75
C VAL A 339 -0.17 4.96 13.21
N TYR A 340 -0.89 6.10 13.28
CA TYR A 340 -0.33 7.35 13.82
C TYR A 340 0.20 7.20 15.24
N GLU A 341 -0.59 6.66 16.16
CA GLU A 341 -0.17 6.49 17.56
C GLU A 341 1.02 5.54 17.69
N SER A 342 1.05 4.44 16.93
CA SER A 342 2.20 3.53 16.89
C SER A 342 3.49 4.28 16.49
N ARG A 343 3.46 5.04 15.38
CA ARG A 343 4.64 5.79 14.91
C ARG A 343 5.09 6.87 15.88
N ARG A 344 4.13 7.60 16.44
CA ARG A 344 4.40 8.62 17.47
C ARG A 344 5.11 7.98 18.66
N LYS A 345 4.65 6.80 19.10
CA LYS A 345 5.24 6.06 20.21
C LYS A 345 6.64 5.51 19.89
N PHE A 346 6.90 5.08 18.66
CA PHE A 346 8.25 4.70 18.23
C PHE A 346 9.24 5.86 18.40
N GLY A 347 8.83 7.07 18.02
CA GLY A 347 9.60 8.29 18.24
C GLY A 347 9.91 8.57 19.71
N GLU A 348 8.91 8.46 20.58
CA GLU A 348 9.10 8.65 22.04
C GLU A 348 10.07 7.63 22.64
N ILE A 349 9.97 6.37 22.22
CA ILE A 349 10.86 5.31 22.69
C ILE A 349 12.30 5.62 22.26
N LEU A 350 12.51 5.97 21.00
CA LEU A 350 13.82 6.37 20.48
C LEU A 350 14.44 7.56 21.23
N ALA A 351 13.65 8.57 21.56
CA ALA A 351 14.13 9.72 22.32
C ALA A 351 14.51 9.35 23.77
N THR A 352 13.81 8.37 24.34
CA THR A 352 14.09 7.88 25.71
C THR A 352 15.34 7.01 25.75
N GLU A 353 15.49 6.10 24.78
CA GLU A 353 16.55 5.09 24.76
C GLU A 353 17.84 5.59 24.12
N SER A 354 17.75 6.56 23.22
CA SER A 354 18.90 7.10 22.48
C SER A 354 18.83 8.62 22.35
N PRO A 355 18.80 9.36 23.48
CA PRO A 355 18.84 10.82 23.47
C PRO A 355 20.18 11.33 22.93
N VAL A 356 20.19 12.56 22.43
CA VAL A 356 21.42 13.29 22.09
C VAL A 356 21.16 14.79 22.18
N ASP A 357 22.16 15.54 22.63
CA ASP A 357 22.07 17.00 22.64
C ASP A 357 21.99 17.53 21.21
N CYS A 358 20.83 18.07 20.84
CA CYS A 358 20.57 18.61 19.51
C CYS A 358 19.76 19.90 19.59
N ASP A 359 19.80 20.68 18.51
CA ASP A 359 19.12 21.98 18.46
C ASP A 359 17.78 21.89 17.71
N VAL A 360 17.59 20.85 16.89
CA VAL A 360 16.38 20.64 16.10
C VAL A 360 16.17 19.16 15.77
N VAL A 361 14.91 18.75 15.76
CA VAL A 361 14.48 17.45 15.23
C VAL A 361 13.79 17.66 13.90
N ILE A 362 14.18 16.88 12.89
CA ILE A 362 13.58 16.90 11.55
C ILE A 362 13.18 15.47 11.17
N ALA A 363 12.38 15.35 10.12
CA ALA A 363 12.01 14.07 9.53
C ALA A 363 12.59 13.90 8.13
N VAL A 364 12.76 12.65 7.70
CA VAL A 364 12.75 12.29 6.29
C VAL A 364 11.28 12.18 5.84
N PRO A 365 10.78 13.10 5.00
CA PRO A 365 9.37 13.10 4.62
C PRO A 365 9.06 12.06 3.54
N ASP A 366 7.84 11.50 3.50
CA ASP A 366 6.73 11.80 4.42
C ASP A 366 6.63 10.78 5.57
N SER A 367 7.28 9.63 5.44
CA SER A 367 7.09 8.48 6.33
C SER A 367 7.62 8.70 7.75
N GLY A 368 8.75 9.41 7.91
CA GLY A 368 9.38 9.66 9.22
C GLY A 368 8.70 10.75 10.06
N VAL A 369 7.75 11.52 9.50
CA VAL A 369 7.21 12.74 10.12
C VAL A 369 6.57 12.47 11.50
N VAL A 370 5.71 11.44 11.59
CA VAL A 370 4.99 11.15 12.84
C VAL A 370 5.94 10.68 13.94
N ALA A 371 6.93 9.85 13.60
CA ALA A 371 7.96 9.42 14.54
C ALA A 371 8.86 10.59 14.97
N ALA A 372 9.20 11.50 14.06
CA ALA A 372 9.96 12.71 14.38
C ALA A 372 9.22 13.61 15.38
N ILE A 373 7.90 13.78 15.21
CA ILE A 373 7.05 14.54 16.15
C ILE A 373 7.08 13.87 17.53
N GLY A 374 6.94 12.55 17.59
CA GLY A 374 7.04 11.80 18.84
C GLY A 374 8.39 11.97 19.53
N TYR A 375 9.49 11.87 18.76
CA TYR A 375 10.85 12.07 19.25
C TYR A 375 11.04 13.49 19.79
N ALA A 376 10.66 14.51 19.02
CA ALA A 376 10.79 15.92 19.36
C ALA A 376 10.07 16.25 20.68
N ASN A 377 8.83 15.79 20.84
CA ASN A 377 8.04 16.02 22.04
C ASN A 377 8.68 15.37 23.28
N GLN A 378 9.17 14.14 23.14
CA GLN A 378 9.80 13.43 24.25
C GLN A 378 11.19 13.97 24.60
N ALA A 379 11.96 14.44 23.60
CA ALA A 379 13.27 15.05 23.79
C ALA A 379 13.19 16.51 24.30
N GLY A 380 12.02 17.16 24.20
CA GLY A 380 11.87 18.58 24.53
C GLY A 380 12.57 19.52 23.55
N VAL A 381 12.78 19.08 22.30
CA VAL A 381 13.47 19.82 21.23
C VAL A 381 12.46 20.16 20.13
N PRO A 382 12.46 21.36 19.54
CA PRO A 382 11.49 21.72 18.52
C PRO A 382 11.62 20.84 17.26
N PHE A 383 10.48 20.31 16.81
CA PHE A 383 10.34 19.77 15.46
C PHE A 383 10.33 20.92 14.45
N GLN A 384 11.09 20.76 13.35
CA GLN A 384 11.07 21.69 12.22
C GLN A 384 11.06 20.92 10.90
N GLN A 385 10.43 21.50 9.89
CA GLN A 385 10.45 20.94 8.55
C GLN A 385 11.80 21.26 7.86
N GLY A 386 12.83 20.47 8.17
CA GLY A 386 14.19 20.65 7.62
C GLY A 386 14.38 20.09 6.20
N LEU A 387 13.50 19.18 5.77
CA LEU A 387 13.46 18.61 4.43
C LEU A 387 12.05 18.78 3.86
N ILE A 388 11.96 19.18 2.59
CA ILE A 388 10.71 19.32 1.84
C ILE A 388 10.70 18.27 0.73
N ARG A 389 9.68 17.41 0.72
CA ARG A 389 9.44 16.48 -0.39
C ARG A 389 8.88 17.24 -1.58
N SER A 390 9.43 17.02 -2.76
CA SER A 390 8.85 17.54 -4.00
C SER A 390 7.58 16.76 -4.36
N HIS A 391 6.48 17.47 -4.59
CA HIS A 391 5.20 16.88 -4.99
C HIS A 391 5.12 16.54 -6.49
N TYR A 392 6.10 16.99 -7.27
CA TYR A 392 6.08 16.91 -8.74
C TYR A 392 7.10 15.91 -9.29
N VAL A 393 7.60 15.01 -8.44
CA VAL A 393 8.50 13.94 -8.88
C VAL A 393 7.67 12.88 -9.59
N GLY A 394 7.69 12.90 -10.93
CA GLY A 394 7.15 11.84 -11.77
C GLY A 394 8.10 10.64 -11.91
N ARG A 395 7.58 9.52 -12.43
CA ARG A 395 8.32 8.25 -12.60
C ARG A 395 9.33 8.24 -13.75
N THR A 396 9.19 9.15 -14.70
CA THR A 396 10.02 9.21 -15.92
C THR A 396 10.67 10.58 -16.01
N PHE A 397 11.90 10.66 -15.52
CA PHE A 397 12.80 11.72 -15.96
C PHE A 397 13.71 11.13 -17.04
N ILE A 398 13.72 11.78 -18.21
CA ILE A 398 14.73 11.51 -19.23
C ILE A 398 16.07 11.99 -18.64
N GLU A 399 16.84 11.08 -18.06
CA GLU A 399 18.14 11.41 -17.47
C GLU A 399 19.20 11.57 -18.57
N PRO A 400 19.83 12.75 -18.71
CA PRO A 400 20.97 12.91 -19.60
C PRO A 400 22.23 12.38 -18.92
N SER A 401 22.76 11.25 -19.40
CA SER A 401 24.09 10.68 -19.09
C SER A 401 24.37 10.24 -17.63
N GLN A 402 25.26 9.25 -17.49
CA GLN A 402 25.73 8.63 -16.23
C GLN A 402 26.18 9.61 -15.13
N ARG A 403 26.52 10.86 -15.50
CA ARG A 403 27.10 11.89 -14.63
C ARG A 403 26.07 12.61 -13.73
N ILE A 404 24.76 12.43 -13.97
CA ILE A 404 23.67 13.12 -13.25
C ILE A 404 22.96 12.21 -12.22
N ARG A 405 23.29 10.91 -12.13
CA ARG A 405 22.65 9.94 -11.19
C ARG A 405 22.71 10.34 -9.71
N ASP A 406 23.65 11.19 -9.30
CA ASP A 406 23.72 11.74 -7.94
C ASP A 406 22.56 12.72 -7.58
N PHE A 407 21.72 13.13 -8.53
CA PHE A 407 20.65 14.11 -8.32
C PHE A 407 19.31 13.52 -7.86
N GLY A 408 19.10 12.20 -7.89
CA GLY A 408 17.80 11.58 -7.58
C GLY A 408 17.21 12.02 -6.24
N VAL A 409 18.01 12.02 -5.17
CA VAL A 409 17.59 12.51 -3.85
C VAL A 409 17.39 14.03 -3.83
N LYS A 410 18.19 14.82 -4.56
CA LYS A 410 18.02 16.29 -4.64
C LYS A 410 16.76 16.70 -5.41
N LEU A 411 16.30 15.87 -6.35
CA LEU A 411 15.02 16.04 -7.04
C LEU A 411 13.84 15.71 -6.12
N LYS A 412 14.01 14.73 -5.22
CA LYS A 412 12.97 14.27 -4.29
C LYS A 412 12.87 15.11 -3.02
N LEU A 413 14.00 15.52 -2.46
CA LEU A 413 14.11 16.17 -1.15
C LEU A 413 14.94 17.45 -1.26
N SER A 414 14.36 18.56 -0.78
CA SER A 414 15.01 19.87 -0.73
C SER A 414 15.27 20.28 0.72
N PRO A 415 16.52 20.56 1.11
CA PRO A 415 16.84 20.97 2.48
C PRO A 415 16.53 22.46 2.71
N VAL A 416 16.03 22.79 3.90
CA VAL A 416 15.76 24.16 4.32
C VAL A 416 16.97 24.70 5.09
N ARG A 417 17.91 25.36 4.39
CA ARG A 417 19.16 25.88 5.00
C ARG A 417 18.92 26.70 6.27
N ALA A 418 17.90 27.56 6.31
CA ALA A 418 17.57 28.37 7.48
C ALA A 418 17.21 27.56 8.74
N VAL A 419 16.76 26.31 8.57
CA VAL A 419 16.49 25.39 9.68
C VAL A 419 17.77 24.67 10.13
N LEU A 420 18.70 24.40 9.22
CA LEU A 420 19.81 23.46 9.39
C LEU A 420 21.17 24.12 9.69
N GLU A 421 21.42 25.31 9.15
CA GLU A 421 22.73 25.96 9.16
C GLU A 421 23.27 26.18 10.59
N GLY A 422 24.46 25.65 10.87
CA GLY A 422 25.14 25.73 12.16
C GLY A 422 24.57 24.85 13.27
N LYS A 423 23.50 24.09 13.03
CA LYS A 423 22.78 23.32 14.06
C LYS A 423 23.20 21.85 14.12
N ARG A 424 23.04 21.26 15.31
CA ARG A 424 23.06 19.82 15.55
C ARG A 424 21.67 19.26 15.30
N VAL A 425 21.55 18.38 14.31
CA VAL A 425 20.26 17.95 13.76
C VAL A 425 20.04 16.49 14.10
N VAL A 426 18.93 16.18 14.78
CA VAL A 426 18.39 14.81 14.78
C VAL A 426 17.49 14.67 13.56
N VAL A 427 17.77 13.69 12.71
CA VAL A 427 16.93 13.33 11.58
C VAL A 427 16.32 11.95 11.84
N VAL A 428 14.99 11.90 11.83
CA VAL A 428 14.23 10.67 12.05
C VAL A 428 13.75 10.11 10.71
N ASP A 429 14.03 8.85 10.46
CA ASP A 429 13.53 8.07 9.32
C ASP A 429 12.83 6.80 9.82
N ASP A 430 12.00 6.16 8.99
CA ASP A 430 11.27 4.96 9.39
C ASP A 430 12.15 3.70 9.44
N SER A 431 13.04 3.51 8.46
CA SER A 431 13.84 2.30 8.29
C SER A 431 15.11 2.55 7.48
N ILE A 432 16.05 1.60 7.54
CA ILE A 432 17.23 1.53 6.65
C ILE A 432 17.29 0.12 6.06
N VAL A 433 17.35 0.01 4.72
CA VAL A 433 17.46 -1.28 4.00
C VAL A 433 18.87 -1.49 3.43
N ARG A 434 19.26 -0.79 2.35
CA ARG A 434 20.63 -0.85 1.79
C ARG A 434 21.52 0.29 2.30
N GLY A 435 20.94 1.36 2.85
CA GLY A 435 21.63 2.52 3.41
C GLY A 435 22.07 3.59 2.40
N THR A 436 21.83 3.39 1.10
CA THR A 436 22.29 4.31 0.05
C THR A 436 21.53 5.64 0.11
N THR A 437 20.20 5.58 0.31
CA THR A 437 19.36 6.76 0.48
C THR A 437 19.72 7.55 1.74
N SER A 438 19.91 6.85 2.86
CA SER A 438 20.33 7.45 4.14
C SER A 438 21.67 8.20 4.00
N SER A 439 22.65 7.60 3.32
CA SER A 439 23.94 8.24 3.03
C SER A 439 23.78 9.54 2.21
N LYS A 440 22.97 9.50 1.15
CA LYS A 440 22.64 10.68 0.32
C LYS A 440 21.95 11.78 1.14
N ILE A 441 21.02 11.42 2.04
CA ILE A 441 20.31 12.36 2.92
C ILE A 441 21.28 13.03 3.92
N VAL A 442 22.14 12.26 4.58
CA VAL A 442 23.12 12.81 5.53
C VAL A 442 24.06 13.79 4.82
N ARG A 443 24.56 13.43 3.63
CA ARG A 443 25.36 14.32 2.78
C ARG A 443 24.61 15.62 2.46
N LEU A 444 23.34 15.53 2.06
CA LEU A 444 22.49 16.68 1.75
C LEU A 444 22.32 17.63 2.94
N LEU A 445 22.14 17.09 4.15
CA LEU A 445 22.00 17.89 5.38
C LEU A 445 23.31 18.59 5.74
N LYS A 446 24.46 17.91 5.60
CA LYS A 446 25.78 18.52 5.81
C LYS A 446 26.08 19.62 4.80
N GLU A 447 25.76 19.40 3.51
CA GLU A 447 25.87 20.43 2.45
C GLU A 447 24.96 21.65 2.70
N ALA A 448 23.83 21.45 3.38
CA ALA A 448 22.93 22.52 3.79
C ALA A 448 23.41 23.31 5.01
N GLY A 449 24.52 22.89 5.64
CA GLY A 449 25.17 23.60 6.74
C GLY A 449 24.95 22.99 8.13
N ALA A 450 24.39 21.79 8.25
CA ALA A 450 24.28 21.11 9.53
C ALA A 450 25.67 20.84 10.14
N LYS A 451 25.84 21.17 11.42
CA LYS A 451 27.09 20.97 12.17
C LYS A 451 27.30 19.51 12.52
N GLU A 452 26.26 18.85 13.01
CA GLU A 452 26.22 17.44 13.40
C GLU A 452 24.90 16.85 12.87
N VAL A 453 24.92 15.59 12.44
CA VAL A 453 23.74 14.86 11.95
C VAL A 453 23.60 13.55 12.70
N HIS A 454 22.57 13.44 13.53
CA HIS A 454 22.25 12.26 14.33
C HIS A 454 21.05 11.54 13.73
N MET A 455 21.28 10.35 13.19
CA MET A 455 20.23 9.54 12.57
C MET A 455 19.49 8.72 13.64
N ARG A 456 18.15 8.69 13.57
CA ARG A 456 17.28 7.89 14.44
C ARG A 456 16.26 7.14 13.60
N ILE A 457 16.23 5.83 13.73
CA ILE A 457 15.45 4.96 12.85
C ILE A 457 14.29 4.33 13.62
N ALA A 458 13.05 4.62 13.22
CA ALA A 458 11.82 4.18 13.87
C ALA A 458 11.46 2.71 13.59
N SER A 459 12.46 1.88 13.33
CA SER A 459 12.37 0.43 13.21
C SER A 459 13.60 -0.23 13.83
N PRO A 460 13.50 -1.49 14.25
CA PRO A 460 14.68 -2.33 14.44
C PRO A 460 15.48 -2.51 13.14
N PRO A 461 16.74 -2.95 13.22
CA PRO A 461 17.54 -3.29 12.05
C PRO A 461 16.89 -4.41 11.22
N ILE A 462 16.80 -4.22 9.90
CA ILE A 462 16.22 -5.21 8.99
C ILE A 462 17.32 -6.19 8.57
N ILE A 463 17.27 -7.42 9.08
CA ILE A 463 18.31 -8.43 8.89
C ILE A 463 17.89 -9.57 7.96
N ALA A 464 16.59 -9.69 7.67
CA ALA A 464 16.04 -10.78 6.87
C ALA A 464 14.97 -10.27 5.88
N SER A 465 14.92 -10.88 4.70
CA SER A 465 13.91 -10.58 3.69
C SER A 465 12.50 -10.96 4.17
N CYS A 466 11.46 -10.34 3.62
CA CYS A 466 10.09 -10.73 3.88
C CYS A 466 9.64 -11.79 2.86
N TYR A 467 8.92 -12.82 3.32
CA TYR A 467 8.29 -13.83 2.45
C TYR A 467 6.76 -13.71 2.38
N TYR A 468 6.21 -12.64 2.97
CA TYR A 468 4.77 -12.50 3.22
C TYR A 468 4.17 -11.29 2.50
N GLY A 469 4.78 -10.88 1.39
CA GLY A 469 4.26 -9.82 0.53
C GLY A 469 4.77 -8.41 0.83
N VAL A 470 6.01 -8.32 1.30
CA VAL A 470 6.77 -7.06 1.27
C VAL A 470 7.98 -7.28 0.38
N ASP A 471 8.15 -6.43 -0.62
CA ASP A 471 9.33 -6.36 -1.47
C ASP A 471 10.51 -5.85 -0.66
N THR A 472 11.34 -6.79 -0.24
CA THR A 472 12.64 -6.54 0.40
C THR A 472 13.71 -7.21 -0.43
N PRO A 473 14.89 -6.60 -0.57
CA PRO A 473 15.98 -7.22 -1.32
C PRO A 473 16.49 -8.49 -0.61
N SER A 474 17.40 -9.21 -1.26
CA SER A 474 18.00 -10.40 -0.68
C SER A 474 18.72 -10.08 0.63
N SER A 475 18.82 -11.06 1.54
CA SER A 475 19.47 -10.85 2.84
C SER A 475 20.90 -10.33 2.73
N ASN A 476 21.62 -10.62 1.63
CA ASN A 476 22.98 -10.13 1.40
C ASN A 476 23.03 -8.65 0.99
N GLU A 477 21.94 -8.10 0.47
CA GLU A 477 21.85 -6.69 0.10
C GLU A 477 21.45 -5.81 1.29
N LEU A 478 20.81 -6.39 2.30
CA LEU A 478 20.46 -5.72 3.56
C LEU A 478 21.73 -5.27 4.30
N ILE A 479 21.84 -3.98 4.59
CA ILE A 479 23.03 -3.41 5.22
C ILE A 479 23.20 -3.93 6.64
N SER A 480 22.11 -4.07 7.40
CA SER A 480 22.13 -4.58 8.78
C SER A 480 22.43 -6.06 8.89
N ASN A 481 22.41 -6.81 7.80
CA ASN A 481 22.88 -8.20 7.77
C ASN A 481 24.39 -8.31 7.50
N ARG A 482 25.02 -7.23 7.00
CA ARG A 482 26.45 -7.20 6.64
C ARG A 482 27.29 -6.35 7.60
N MET A 483 26.69 -5.38 8.25
CA MET A 483 27.36 -4.34 9.00
C MET A 483 26.71 -4.18 10.38
N SER A 484 27.54 -4.01 11.40
CA SER A 484 27.13 -3.58 12.73
C SER A 484 26.60 -2.14 12.70
N VAL A 485 25.90 -1.71 13.76
CA VAL A 485 25.36 -0.33 13.85
C VAL A 485 26.44 0.72 13.68
N GLU A 486 27.63 0.50 14.23
CA GLU A 486 28.76 1.43 14.12
C GLU A 486 29.31 1.51 12.69
N GLU A 487 29.44 0.35 12.02
CA GLU A 487 29.84 0.31 10.61
C GLU A 487 28.79 0.98 9.71
N ILE A 488 27.49 0.82 9.99
CA ILE A 488 26.42 1.53 9.27
C ILE A 488 26.53 3.03 9.51
N ARG A 489 26.78 3.47 10.75
CA ARG A 489 26.96 4.88 11.11
C ARG A 489 28.08 5.52 10.26
N GLU A 490 29.20 4.83 10.16
CA GLU A 490 30.34 5.24 9.32
C GLU A 490 29.97 5.26 7.83
N PHE A 491 29.32 4.21 7.34
CA PHE A 491 28.91 4.08 5.94
C PHE A 491 27.98 5.22 5.49
N ILE A 492 26.98 5.56 6.30
CA ILE A 492 26.06 6.67 5.99
C ILE A 492 26.65 8.05 6.32
N GLY A 493 27.78 8.09 7.03
CA GLY A 493 28.52 9.31 7.33
C GLY A 493 27.85 10.21 8.38
N CYS A 494 27.05 9.66 9.29
CA CYS A 494 26.39 10.41 10.36
C CYS A 494 27.21 10.40 11.67
N ASP A 495 26.92 11.35 12.55
CA ASP A 495 27.65 11.56 13.81
C ASP A 495 27.21 10.56 14.89
N SER A 496 25.94 10.14 14.87
CA SER A 496 25.46 9.00 15.67
C SER A 496 24.28 8.34 14.96
N LEU A 497 24.12 7.03 15.16
CA LEU A 497 23.01 6.24 14.63
C LEU A 497 22.38 5.43 15.77
N ALA A 498 21.05 5.42 15.85
CA ALA A 498 20.33 4.49 16.71
C ALA A 498 19.07 3.96 16.01
N PHE A 499 18.79 2.68 16.22
CA PHE A 499 17.59 1.99 15.79
C PHE A 499 16.63 1.81 16.96
N LEU A 500 15.35 1.60 16.67
CA LEU A 500 14.38 1.23 17.69
C LEU A 500 14.66 -0.20 18.15
N GLU A 501 14.80 -0.42 19.46
CA GLU A 501 15.05 -1.77 19.98
C GLU A 501 13.83 -2.69 19.81
N ILE A 502 14.06 -3.91 19.32
CA ILE A 502 12.97 -4.89 19.09
C ILE A 502 12.25 -5.23 20.40
N ASN A 503 12.96 -5.30 21.52
CA ASN A 503 12.37 -5.59 22.82
C ASN A 503 11.47 -4.45 23.30
N SER A 504 11.82 -3.22 22.99
CA SER A 504 11.03 -2.03 23.32
C SER A 504 9.78 -1.93 22.44
N LEU A 505 9.90 -2.26 21.16
CA LEU A 505 8.76 -2.45 20.26
C LEU A 505 7.80 -3.53 20.80
N LYS A 506 8.34 -4.70 21.20
CA LYS A 506 7.54 -5.78 21.81
C LYS A 506 6.87 -5.33 23.11
N LYS A 507 7.58 -4.62 23.98
CA LYS A 507 7.04 -4.06 25.23
C LYS A 507 5.92 -3.06 24.98
N MET A 508 6.06 -2.21 23.97
CA MET A 508 5.03 -1.25 23.55
C MET A 508 3.72 -1.95 23.15
N LEU A 509 3.84 -3.08 22.44
CA LEU A 509 2.69 -3.89 22.02
C LEU A 509 2.06 -4.69 23.18
N ALA A 510 2.74 -4.79 24.32
CA ALA A 510 2.27 -5.47 25.53
C ALA A 510 1.74 -6.88 25.23
N GLY A 511 0.52 -7.22 25.66
CA GLY A 511 -0.09 -8.53 25.43
C GLY A 511 -0.23 -8.93 23.96
N ASP A 512 -0.30 -7.94 23.06
CA ASP A 512 -0.43 -8.18 21.61
C ASP A 512 0.91 -8.49 20.95
N SER A 513 2.04 -8.35 21.65
CA SER A 513 3.37 -8.53 21.07
C SER A 513 3.53 -9.87 20.35
N SER A 514 2.95 -10.93 20.92
CA SER A 514 2.98 -12.28 20.36
C SER A 514 2.12 -12.47 19.10
N ASN A 515 1.22 -11.53 18.82
CA ASN A 515 0.31 -11.53 17.66
C ASN A 515 0.92 -10.90 16.40
N PHE A 516 2.17 -10.41 16.46
CA PHE A 516 2.86 -9.79 15.34
C PHE A 516 3.98 -10.67 14.79
N CYS A 517 4.21 -10.56 13.48
CA CYS A 517 5.37 -11.10 12.79
C CYS A 517 6.55 -10.14 12.92
N TYR A 518 7.72 -10.66 13.31
CA TYR A 518 8.99 -9.92 13.37
C TYR A 518 10.09 -10.55 12.51
N ALA A 519 9.71 -11.40 11.54
CA ALA A 519 10.66 -12.20 10.76
C ALA A 519 11.77 -11.35 10.13
N CYS A 520 11.45 -10.14 9.65
CA CYS A 520 12.43 -9.24 9.05
C CYS A 520 13.50 -8.73 10.03
N PHE A 521 13.23 -8.79 11.34
CA PHE A 521 14.12 -8.34 12.42
C PHE A 521 14.75 -9.49 13.21
N SER A 522 14.17 -10.70 13.18
CA SER A 522 14.67 -11.85 13.93
C SER A 522 15.14 -13.02 13.07
N GLY A 523 14.71 -13.10 11.81
CA GLY A 523 14.90 -14.27 10.94
C GLY A 523 13.96 -15.44 11.25
N ASP A 524 13.09 -15.32 12.26
CA ASP A 524 12.15 -16.38 12.65
C ASP A 524 10.84 -16.23 11.89
N TYR A 525 10.67 -17.07 10.86
CA TYR A 525 9.48 -17.06 10.00
C TYR A 525 8.38 -17.94 10.59
N PRO A 526 7.14 -17.42 10.80
CA PRO A 526 6.04 -18.25 11.28
C PRO A 526 5.62 -19.37 10.31
N VAL A 527 5.83 -19.13 9.02
CA VAL A 527 5.61 -20.11 7.94
C VAL A 527 6.86 -20.14 7.06
N LEU A 528 7.58 -21.26 7.08
CA LEU A 528 8.77 -21.43 6.25
C LEU A 528 8.39 -21.72 4.80
N PRO A 529 9.12 -21.19 3.83
CA PRO A 529 8.97 -21.59 2.44
C PRO A 529 9.34 -23.06 2.22
N SER A 530 8.52 -23.78 1.46
CA SER A 530 8.82 -25.14 1.01
C SER A 530 9.44 -25.09 -0.39
N GLY A 531 10.70 -25.50 -0.53
CA GLY A 531 11.42 -25.54 -1.82
C GLY A 531 12.37 -24.36 -2.07
N ILE A 532 12.66 -24.08 -3.34
CA ILE A 532 13.50 -22.94 -3.75
C ILE A 532 12.66 -21.67 -3.66
N VAL A 533 13.05 -20.76 -2.77
CA VAL A 533 12.34 -19.49 -2.60
C VAL A 533 12.85 -18.50 -3.62
N LYS A 534 11.95 -17.74 -4.24
CA LYS A 534 12.35 -16.63 -5.11
C LYS A 534 13.27 -15.68 -4.34
N ARG A 535 14.48 -15.44 -4.86
CA ARG A 535 15.25 -14.26 -4.47
C ARG A 535 14.39 -13.06 -4.84
N VAL A 536 13.76 -12.46 -3.83
CA VAL A 536 13.09 -11.18 -3.99
C VAL A 536 14.21 -10.17 -4.29
N GLY A 537 14.23 -9.65 -5.53
CA GLY A 537 15.27 -8.73 -6.03
C GLY A 537 15.94 -9.13 -7.36
N ASP A 538 15.86 -10.39 -7.80
CA ASP A 538 16.36 -10.76 -9.14
C ASP A 538 15.25 -10.52 -10.20
N PHE A 539 15.36 -9.38 -10.90
CA PHE A 539 14.43 -8.94 -11.94
C PHE A 539 14.45 -9.77 -13.24
N VAL A 540 15.24 -10.85 -13.29
CA VAL A 540 15.44 -11.67 -14.48
C VAL A 540 15.28 -13.13 -14.11
N ASP A 541 14.17 -13.72 -14.54
CA ASP A 541 14.08 -14.93 -15.37
C ASP A 541 12.70 -15.56 -15.17
N ASP A 542 11.84 -15.43 -16.18
CA ASP A 542 10.54 -16.10 -16.29
C ASP A 542 10.67 -17.50 -16.91
N GLY A 543 11.89 -18.04 -17.01
CA GLY A 543 12.13 -19.43 -17.42
C GLY A 543 11.75 -19.71 -18.86
N LEU A 544 11.45 -18.69 -19.66
CA LEU A 544 11.05 -18.84 -21.06
C LEU A 544 12.25 -18.78 -22.03
N ASN A 545 13.45 -18.39 -21.59
CA ASN A 545 14.64 -18.25 -22.47
C ASN A 545 16.00 -18.61 -21.84
N GLY A 546 16.05 -19.27 -20.68
CA GLY A 546 17.31 -19.65 -20.01
C GLY A 546 17.88 -21.00 -20.47
N SER A 547 19.18 -21.04 -20.80
CA SER A 547 19.94 -22.28 -21.01
C SER A 547 20.00 -23.09 -19.70
N ILE A 548 19.94 -24.42 -19.82
CA ILE A 548 19.95 -25.37 -18.69
C ILE A 548 21.23 -25.29 -17.81
N ASP A 549 22.24 -24.54 -18.26
CA ASP A 549 23.52 -24.38 -17.58
C ASP A 549 23.60 -23.13 -16.66
N SER A 550 22.55 -22.29 -16.54
CA SER A 550 22.54 -21.11 -15.66
C SER A 550 22.05 -21.38 -14.22
N ILE A 551 22.00 -22.65 -13.80
CA ILE A 551 21.31 -23.12 -12.59
C ILE A 551 21.99 -22.69 -11.26
N ASP A 552 23.25 -22.22 -11.25
CA ASP A 552 24.00 -21.98 -10.00
C ASP A 552 23.96 -20.55 -9.44
N GLY A 553 23.08 -19.67 -9.93
CA GLY A 553 23.18 -18.23 -9.66
C GLY A 553 22.26 -17.60 -8.62
N GLY A 554 21.32 -18.31 -7.98
CA GLY A 554 20.07 -17.62 -7.58
C GLY A 554 19.36 -17.96 -6.26
N TRP A 555 19.71 -19.01 -5.51
CA TRP A 555 18.65 -19.69 -4.75
C TRP A 555 19.04 -20.12 -3.33
N LEU A 556 18.13 -19.94 -2.36
CA LEU A 556 18.23 -20.52 -1.02
C LEU A 556 17.43 -21.82 -0.97
N GLN A 557 18.04 -22.87 -0.44
CA GLN A 557 17.40 -24.17 -0.23
C GLN A 557 16.53 -24.08 1.03
N GLY A 558 15.19 -24.14 0.87
CA GLY A 558 14.27 -24.29 1.99
C GLY A 558 14.48 -25.62 2.72
N SER A 559 13.98 -25.72 3.96
CA SER A 559 14.04 -26.96 4.75
C SER A 559 13.30 -28.09 4.02
N LYS A 560 13.96 -29.24 3.87
CA LYS A 560 13.30 -30.49 3.43
C LYS A 560 12.40 -30.98 4.55
N GLU A 561 11.09 -30.90 4.37
CA GLU A 561 10.14 -31.82 4.98
C GLU A 561 9.43 -32.63 3.90
#